data_AF-A0A2M7MGR5-F1
#
_entry.id   AF-A0A2M7MGR5-F1
#
_cell.length_a   1.000
_cell.length_b   1.000
_cell.length_c   1.000
_cell.angle_alpha   90.00
_cell.angle_beta   90.00
_cell.angle_gamma   90.00
#
_symmetry.space_group_name_H-M   'P 1'
#
loop_
_entity.id
_entity.type
_entity.pdbx_description
1 polymer ?
#
loop_
_entity_poly.entity_id
_entity_poly.type
_entity_poly.pdbx_seq_one_letter_code
_entity_poly.pdbx_strand_id
1 'polypeptide(L)'
;MKFKKILQKLKQKFRENAPNWLFAIVQMVYWALHPKYPFIKIFPARGYWVAQYKRERLYVPSPRTAILGHFLGSYERVYGRYFWIERDEIVLDVGAYIGSFSIAAARKAKKVLAIEPNPKNYTCLQANVSKFANVQTVRKGVWNSKKKLKLYLDPRYPIAHSVVIPPGDKFIEIEVDTLDNIASELGFDKPDFIKINIEG
;
A
#
# COMPACT_ATOMS: atom_id res chain seq x y z
N MET A 1 28.94 4.67 -23.93
CA MET A 1 28.48 5.31 -22.66
C MET A 1 27.28 6.25 -22.82
N LYS A 2 27.20 7.10 -23.86
CA LYS A 2 26.07 8.04 -24.10
C LYS A 2 24.71 7.36 -24.41
N PHE A 3 24.69 6.31 -25.23
CA PHE A 3 23.46 5.60 -25.62
C PHE A 3 22.70 4.97 -24.44
N LYS A 4 23.41 4.31 -23.51
CA LYS A 4 22.80 3.75 -22.29
C LYS A 4 22.10 4.81 -21.44
N LYS A 5 22.69 6.01 -21.31
CA LYS A 5 22.10 7.14 -20.58
C LYS A 5 20.83 7.66 -21.25
N ILE A 6 20.81 7.76 -22.58
CA ILE A 6 19.63 8.16 -23.35
C ILE A 6 18.50 7.15 -23.15
N LEU A 7 18.81 5.86 -23.29
CA LEU A 7 17.83 4.79 -23.09
C LEU A 7 17.25 4.79 -21.67
N GLN A 8 18.08 5.06 -20.66
CA GLN A 8 17.63 5.17 -19.26
C GLN A 8 16.69 6.36 -19.07
N LYS A 9 17.02 7.53 -19.63
CA LYS A 9 16.14 8.72 -19.59
C LYS A 9 14.80 8.46 -20.28
N LEU A 10 14.81 7.78 -21.44
CA LEU A 10 13.58 7.41 -22.15
C LEU A 10 12.71 6.44 -21.33
N LYS A 11 13.32 5.42 -20.72
CA LYS A 11 12.62 4.49 -19.82
C LYS A 11 12.00 5.22 -18.63
N GLN A 12 12.75 6.14 -18.03
CA GLN A 12 12.25 6.94 -16.92
C GLN A 12 11.07 7.82 -17.36
N LYS A 13 11.21 8.56 -18.47
CA LYS A 13 10.16 9.40 -19.02
C LYS A 13 8.90 8.60 -19.35
N PHE A 14 9.04 7.39 -19.90
CA PHE A 14 7.92 6.48 -20.12
C PHE A 14 7.24 6.07 -18.80
N ARG A 15 8.02 5.61 -17.81
CA ARG A 15 7.49 5.22 -16.50
C ARG A 15 6.73 6.37 -15.83
N GLU A 16 7.20 7.60 -15.97
CA GLU A 16 6.57 8.77 -15.35
C GLU A 16 5.33 9.25 -16.11
N ASN A 17 5.35 9.27 -17.45
CA ASN A 17 4.34 10.00 -18.24
C ASN A 17 3.36 9.11 -18.99
N ALA A 18 3.62 7.80 -19.13
CA ALA A 18 2.72 6.94 -19.89
C ALA A 18 1.32 6.87 -19.24
N PRO A 19 0.23 6.92 -20.03
CA PRO A 19 -1.10 6.62 -19.51
C PRO A 19 -1.11 5.27 -18.79
N ASN A 20 -1.94 5.14 -17.75
CA ASN A 20 -1.97 3.93 -16.91
C ASN A 20 -2.22 2.65 -17.72
N TRP A 21 -3.10 2.68 -18.73
CA TRP A 21 -3.36 1.54 -19.60
C TRP A 21 -2.12 1.12 -20.41
N LEU A 22 -1.39 2.09 -20.97
CA LEU A 22 -0.19 1.82 -21.77
C LEU A 22 0.93 1.28 -20.89
N PHE A 23 1.10 1.87 -19.70
CA PHE A 23 2.05 1.38 -18.71
C PHE A 23 1.74 -0.09 -18.35
N ALA A 24 0.48 -0.42 -18.07
CA ALA A 24 0.07 -1.78 -17.71
C ALA A 24 0.40 -2.79 -18.82
N ILE A 25 0.08 -2.48 -20.08
CA ILE A 25 0.36 -3.35 -21.22
C ILE A 25 1.87 -3.57 -21.38
N VAL A 26 2.66 -2.49 -21.42
CA VAL A 26 4.12 -2.59 -21.58
C VAL A 26 4.76 -3.36 -20.42
N GLN A 27 4.26 -3.16 -19.20
CA GLN A 27 4.75 -3.86 -18.03
C GLN A 27 4.43 -5.37 -18.07
N MET A 28 3.23 -5.75 -18.53
CA MET A 28 2.87 -7.15 -18.73
C MET A 28 3.72 -7.82 -19.82
N VAL A 29 3.92 -7.15 -20.96
CA VAL A 29 4.82 -7.64 -22.03
C VAL A 29 6.24 -7.81 -21.51
N TYR A 30 6.74 -6.84 -20.73
CA TYR A 30 8.06 -6.94 -20.11
C TYR A 30 8.19 -8.19 -19.23
N TRP A 31 7.21 -8.47 -18.36
CA TRP A 31 7.25 -9.66 -17.51
C TRP A 31 7.13 -10.96 -18.30
N ALA A 32 6.31 -10.99 -19.37
CA ALA A 32 6.20 -12.17 -20.23
C ALA A 32 7.53 -12.51 -20.92
N LEU A 33 8.32 -11.49 -21.30
CA LEU A 33 9.61 -11.66 -21.97
C LEU A 33 10.79 -11.90 -21.01
N HIS A 34 10.60 -11.71 -19.71
CA HIS A 34 11.67 -11.81 -18.71
C HIS A 34 11.31 -12.84 -17.62
N PRO A 35 11.57 -14.14 -17.85
CA PRO A 35 11.11 -15.24 -16.98
C PRO A 35 11.67 -15.20 -15.56
N LYS A 36 12.67 -14.35 -15.29
CA LYS A 36 13.17 -14.06 -13.93
C LYS A 36 12.13 -13.37 -13.03
N TYR A 37 11.05 -12.84 -13.61
CA TYR A 37 9.96 -12.21 -12.88
C TYR A 37 8.68 -13.02 -13.03
N PRO A 38 7.87 -13.14 -11.95
CA PRO A 38 6.55 -13.72 -12.09
C PRO A 38 5.69 -12.87 -13.05
N PHE A 39 4.93 -13.53 -13.91
CA PHE A 39 3.96 -12.86 -14.76
C PHE A 39 2.75 -12.43 -13.93
N ILE A 40 2.53 -11.11 -13.84
CA ILE A 40 1.38 -10.51 -13.17
C ILE A 40 0.46 -9.87 -14.20
N LYS A 41 -0.82 -10.24 -14.16
CA LYS A 41 -1.84 -9.60 -14.98
C LYS A 41 -2.27 -8.30 -14.31
N ILE A 42 -2.32 -7.21 -15.08
CA ILE A 42 -2.77 -5.91 -14.62
C ILE A 42 -3.97 -5.47 -15.47
N PHE A 43 -5.10 -5.21 -14.83
CA PHE A 43 -6.32 -4.78 -15.52
C PHE A 43 -7.12 -3.77 -14.69
N PRO A 44 -7.89 -2.87 -15.33
CA PRO A 44 -8.72 -1.90 -14.61
C PRO A 44 -9.90 -2.56 -13.90
N ALA A 45 -10.31 -2.00 -12.77
CA ALA A 45 -11.50 -2.41 -12.01
C ALA A 45 -12.13 -1.20 -11.30
N ARG A 46 -13.28 -0.71 -11.78
CA ARG A 46 -14.13 0.33 -11.17
C ARG A 46 -13.36 1.46 -10.46
N GLY A 47 -12.58 2.25 -11.20
CA GLY A 47 -11.80 3.38 -10.66
C GLY A 47 -10.43 3.01 -10.06
N TYR A 48 -10.13 1.71 -9.99
CA TYR A 48 -8.88 1.15 -9.49
C TYR A 48 -8.27 0.19 -10.51
N TRP A 49 -7.20 -0.49 -10.11
CA TRP A 49 -6.51 -1.51 -10.88
C TRP A 49 -6.41 -2.79 -10.07
N VAL A 50 -6.36 -3.93 -10.74
CA VAL A 50 -6.12 -5.22 -10.10
C VAL A 50 -4.79 -5.76 -10.60
N ALA A 51 -3.91 -6.09 -9.67
CA ALA A 51 -2.73 -6.91 -9.90
C ALA A 51 -3.09 -8.36 -9.54
N GLN A 52 -3.06 -9.26 -10.53
CA GLN A 52 -3.38 -10.67 -10.33
C GLN A 52 -2.14 -11.53 -10.59
N TYR A 53 -1.78 -12.33 -9.59
CA TYR A 53 -0.76 -13.37 -9.68
C TYR A 53 -1.37 -14.71 -9.30
N LYS A 54 -1.36 -15.67 -10.24
CA LYS A 54 -2.11 -16.93 -10.12
C LYS A 54 -3.59 -16.66 -9.75
N ARG A 55 -4.05 -17.16 -8.60
CA ARG A 55 -5.42 -16.98 -8.08
C ARG A 55 -5.55 -15.77 -7.16
N GLU A 56 -4.46 -15.19 -6.68
CA GLU A 56 -4.48 -14.04 -5.78
C GLU A 56 -4.65 -12.74 -6.56
N ARG A 57 -5.46 -11.84 -6.01
CA ARG A 57 -5.76 -10.52 -6.57
C ARG A 57 -5.50 -9.45 -5.52
N LEU A 58 -4.86 -8.36 -5.94
CA LEU A 58 -4.74 -7.14 -5.15
C LEU A 58 -5.31 -5.96 -5.93
N TYR A 59 -6.23 -5.25 -5.32
CA TYR A 59 -6.66 -3.92 -5.72
C TYR A 59 -5.55 -2.93 -5.39
N VAL A 60 -5.21 -2.10 -6.38
CA VAL A 60 -4.15 -1.09 -6.29
C VAL A 60 -4.64 0.23 -6.91
N PRO A 61 -4.18 1.38 -6.39
CA PRO A 61 -4.63 2.68 -6.88
C PRO A 61 -4.10 3.03 -8.28
N SER A 62 -3.03 2.35 -8.73
CA SER A 62 -2.34 2.60 -10.00
C SER A 62 -1.67 1.32 -10.50
N PRO A 63 -1.59 1.07 -11.82
CA PRO A 63 -0.86 -0.08 -12.36
C PRO A 63 0.65 0.03 -12.09
N ARG A 64 1.15 1.23 -11.81
CA ARG A 64 2.55 1.46 -11.42
C ARG A 64 2.89 0.85 -10.06
N THR A 65 1.89 0.71 -9.20
CA THR A 65 2.04 0.05 -7.91
C THR A 65 1.63 -1.43 -7.97
N ALA A 66 1.21 -1.93 -9.13
CA ALA A 66 0.95 -3.36 -9.33
C ALA A 66 2.22 -4.22 -9.24
N ILE A 67 3.41 -3.62 -9.39
CA ILE A 67 4.67 -4.30 -9.07
C ILE A 67 4.72 -4.72 -7.60
N LEU A 68 3.94 -4.08 -6.73
CA LEU A 68 3.77 -4.53 -5.35
C LEU A 68 3.02 -5.85 -5.23
N GLY A 69 2.36 -6.32 -6.29
CA GLY A 69 1.90 -7.71 -6.38
C GLY A 69 3.03 -8.74 -6.26
N HIS A 70 4.27 -8.38 -6.61
CA HIS A 70 5.47 -9.20 -6.34
C HIS A 70 5.77 -9.30 -4.84
N PHE A 71 5.26 -8.35 -4.05
CA PHE A 71 5.43 -8.25 -2.61
C PHE A 71 4.24 -8.86 -1.84
N LEU A 72 3.31 -9.57 -2.49
CA LEU A 72 2.47 -10.53 -1.77
C LEU A 72 3.37 -11.55 -1.07
N GLY A 73 3.42 -11.51 0.26
CA GLY A 73 4.38 -12.29 1.06
C GLY A 73 5.74 -11.61 1.29
N SER A 74 5.91 -10.35 0.90
CA SER A 74 7.11 -9.57 1.26
C SER A 74 7.29 -9.44 2.76
N TYR A 75 6.21 -9.53 3.54
CA TYR A 75 6.29 -9.57 4.99
C TYR A 75 7.33 -10.61 5.47
N GLU A 76 7.22 -11.87 5.05
CA GLU A 76 8.15 -12.92 5.48
C GLU A 76 9.57 -12.65 4.97
N ARG A 77 9.69 -12.04 3.79
CA ARG A 77 11.00 -11.71 3.21
C ARG A 77 11.68 -10.51 3.86
N VAL A 78 10.92 -9.49 4.25
CA VAL A 78 11.42 -8.18 4.72
C VAL A 78 11.47 -8.16 6.25
N TYR A 79 10.38 -8.55 6.91
CA TYR A 79 10.26 -8.52 8.37
C TYR A 79 10.49 -9.89 9.00
N GLY A 80 10.16 -10.99 8.31
CA GLY A 80 10.23 -12.36 8.85
C GLY A 80 11.64 -12.83 9.25
N ARG A 81 12.69 -12.07 8.90
CA ARG A 81 14.06 -12.30 9.39
C ARG A 81 14.33 -11.72 10.77
N TYR A 82 13.53 -10.75 11.20
CA TYR A 82 13.74 -9.96 12.41
C TYR A 82 12.59 -10.12 13.41
N PHE A 83 11.38 -10.32 12.91
CA PHE A 83 10.17 -10.39 13.71
C PHE A 83 9.19 -11.42 13.14
N TRP A 84 8.43 -12.07 14.02
CA TRP A 84 7.37 -12.99 13.65
C TRP A 84 6.10 -12.60 14.39
N ILE A 85 4.96 -12.73 13.70
CA ILE A 85 3.64 -12.53 14.30
C ILE A 85 3.12 -13.89 14.77
N GLU A 86 2.70 -13.95 16.02
CA GLU A 86 2.16 -15.14 16.68
C GLU A 86 0.62 -15.17 16.68
N ARG A 87 0.04 -16.33 17.01
CA ARG A 87 -1.40 -16.58 16.83
C ARG A 87 -2.30 -15.72 17.70
N ASP A 88 -1.84 -15.36 18.88
CA ASP A 88 -2.66 -14.67 19.88
C ASP A 88 -2.44 -13.14 19.90
N GLU A 89 -1.60 -12.63 18.99
CA GLU A 89 -1.20 -11.23 18.97
C GLU A 89 -2.25 -10.29 18.37
N ILE A 90 -2.32 -9.10 18.94
CA ILE A 90 -3.05 -7.93 18.46
C ILE A 90 -2.08 -7.04 17.69
N VAL A 91 -2.34 -6.85 16.40
CA VAL A 91 -1.43 -6.15 15.49
C VAL A 91 -2.00 -4.81 15.02
N LEU A 92 -1.19 -3.75 15.05
CA LEU A 92 -1.50 -2.44 14.46
C LEU A 92 -0.62 -2.22 13.23
N ASP A 93 -1.24 -1.94 12.10
CA ASP A 93 -0.60 -1.57 10.83
C ASP A 93 -0.89 -0.09 10.53
N VAL A 94 0.02 0.78 10.96
CA VAL A 94 -0.07 2.23 10.77
C VAL A 94 0.58 2.61 9.44
N GLY A 95 -0.19 3.27 8.58
CA GLY A 95 0.17 3.46 7.17
C GLY A 95 0.04 2.15 6.40
N ALA A 96 -1.16 1.55 6.47
CA ALA A 96 -1.45 0.25 5.87
C ALA A 96 -1.43 0.27 4.33
N TYR A 97 -1.56 1.45 3.71
CA TYR A 97 -1.60 1.63 2.27
C TYR A 97 -2.68 0.77 1.60
N ILE A 98 -2.31 -0.32 0.92
CA ILE A 98 -3.24 -1.26 0.29
C ILE A 98 -3.43 -2.56 1.08
N GLY A 99 -2.85 -2.66 2.28
CA GLY A 99 -3.00 -3.80 3.18
C GLY A 99 -2.08 -4.99 2.92
N SER A 100 -0.95 -4.80 2.24
CA SER A 100 -0.01 -5.90 1.96
C SER A 100 0.54 -6.53 3.25
N PHE A 101 0.87 -5.71 4.25
CA PHE A 101 1.25 -6.16 5.58
C PHE A 101 0.05 -6.71 6.34
N SER A 102 -1.08 -6.00 6.35
CA SER A 102 -2.29 -6.44 7.07
C SER A 102 -2.76 -7.83 6.62
N ILE A 103 -2.70 -8.15 5.33
CA ILE A 103 -2.99 -9.50 4.79
C ILE A 103 -2.05 -10.56 5.39
N ALA A 104 -0.76 -10.25 5.52
CA ALA A 104 0.22 -11.18 6.05
C ALA A 104 0.01 -11.39 7.56
N ALA A 105 -0.21 -10.31 8.30
CA ALA A 105 -0.52 -10.34 9.73
C ALA A 105 -1.81 -11.14 10.01
N ALA A 106 -2.87 -10.90 9.24
CA ALA A 106 -4.18 -11.51 9.43
C ALA A 106 -4.19 -13.04 9.29
N ARG A 107 -3.21 -13.62 8.60
CA ARG A 107 -3.06 -15.08 8.47
C ARG A 107 -2.57 -15.76 9.75
N LYS A 108 -2.00 -14.99 10.68
CA LYS A 108 -1.39 -15.50 11.91
C LYS A 108 -2.05 -14.89 13.14
N ALA A 109 -2.09 -13.55 13.22
CA ALA A 109 -2.57 -12.79 14.36
C ALA A 109 -4.03 -13.06 14.76
N LYS A 110 -4.33 -12.80 16.03
CA LYS A 110 -5.69 -12.84 16.58
C LYS A 110 -6.57 -11.78 15.95
N LYS A 111 -6.07 -10.54 15.86
CA LYS A 111 -6.76 -9.43 15.19
C LYS A 111 -5.77 -8.36 14.71
N VAL A 112 -6.16 -7.64 13.65
CA VAL A 112 -5.35 -6.59 13.02
C VAL A 112 -6.16 -5.30 12.87
N LEU A 113 -5.59 -4.17 13.27
CA LEU A 113 -6.09 -2.84 12.95
C LEU A 113 -5.23 -2.20 11.86
N ALA A 114 -5.82 -1.93 10.70
CA ALA A 114 -5.15 -1.30 9.56
C ALA A 114 -5.60 0.16 9.39
N ILE A 115 -4.66 1.09 9.48
CA ILE A 115 -4.91 2.54 9.50
C ILE A 115 -4.35 3.16 8.21
N GLU A 116 -5.21 3.78 7.40
CA GLU A 116 -4.82 4.45 6.16
C GLU A 116 -5.67 5.70 5.90
N PRO A 117 -5.07 6.90 5.84
CA PRO A 117 -5.83 8.14 5.68
C PRO A 117 -6.34 8.39 4.26
N ASN A 118 -5.61 7.96 3.22
CA ASN A 118 -5.97 8.32 1.85
C ASN A 118 -7.19 7.50 1.39
N PRO A 119 -8.28 8.13 0.93
CA PRO A 119 -9.52 7.42 0.58
C PRO A 119 -9.35 6.43 -0.57
N LYS A 120 -8.45 6.71 -1.53
CA LYS A 120 -8.19 5.83 -2.67
C LYS A 120 -7.40 4.59 -2.23
N ASN A 121 -6.38 4.78 -1.40
CA ASN A 121 -5.61 3.68 -0.81
C ASN A 121 -6.49 2.85 0.13
N TYR A 122 -7.25 3.52 1.00
CA TYR A 122 -8.20 2.91 1.94
C TYR A 122 -9.23 2.03 1.24
N THR A 123 -9.80 2.46 0.11
CA THR A 123 -10.73 1.62 -0.65
C THR A 123 -10.05 0.36 -1.18
N CYS A 124 -8.80 0.45 -1.63
CA CYS A 124 -8.02 -0.72 -2.03
C CYS A 124 -7.72 -1.64 -0.84
N LEU A 125 -7.32 -1.08 0.30
CA LEU A 125 -7.12 -1.80 1.56
C LEU A 125 -8.36 -2.61 1.95
N GLN A 126 -9.53 -1.97 1.99
CA GLN A 126 -10.80 -2.65 2.33
C GLN A 126 -11.10 -3.80 1.37
N ALA A 127 -10.94 -3.59 0.05
CA ALA A 127 -11.16 -4.66 -0.93
C ALA A 127 -10.17 -5.83 -0.73
N ASN A 128 -8.91 -5.53 -0.43
CA ASN A 128 -7.84 -6.51 -0.27
C ASN A 128 -7.95 -7.34 1.01
N VAL A 129 -8.41 -6.73 2.11
CA VAL A 129 -8.55 -7.40 3.41
C VAL A 129 -9.95 -7.99 3.63
N SER A 130 -10.90 -7.78 2.71
CA SER A 130 -12.30 -8.19 2.85
C SER A 130 -12.54 -9.67 3.18
N LYS A 131 -11.61 -10.57 2.82
CA LYS A 131 -11.68 -12.00 3.14
C LYS A 131 -11.23 -12.37 4.56
N PHE A 132 -10.71 -11.41 5.32
CA PHE A 132 -10.16 -11.62 6.66
C PHE A 132 -11.10 -11.02 7.70
N ALA A 133 -11.85 -11.88 8.39
CA ALA A 133 -12.80 -11.46 9.43
C ALA A 133 -12.12 -10.83 10.66
N ASN A 134 -10.82 -11.08 10.84
CA ASN A 134 -10.01 -10.56 11.94
C ASN A 134 -9.29 -9.24 11.60
N VAL A 135 -9.62 -8.58 10.49
CA VAL A 135 -9.04 -7.28 10.11
C VAL A 135 -10.09 -6.19 10.23
N GLN A 136 -9.79 -5.18 11.03
CA GLN A 136 -10.55 -3.94 11.11
C GLN A 136 -9.76 -2.82 10.42
N THR A 137 -10.44 -2.01 9.60
CA THR A 137 -9.82 -0.90 8.87
C THR A 137 -10.38 0.43 9.35
N VAL A 138 -9.55 1.47 9.44
CA VAL A 138 -10.00 2.83 9.75
C VAL A 138 -9.35 3.87 8.84
N ARG A 139 -10.17 4.79 8.32
CA ARG A 139 -9.74 5.87 7.43
C ARG A 139 -9.38 7.14 8.23
N LYS A 140 -8.27 7.07 8.97
CA LYS A 140 -7.68 8.17 9.72
C LYS A 140 -6.17 8.18 9.49
N GLY A 141 -5.54 9.34 9.69
CA GLY A 141 -4.09 9.42 9.86
C GLY A 141 -3.74 9.36 11.35
N VAL A 142 -2.54 8.86 11.67
CA VAL A 142 -2.01 8.94 13.02
C VAL A 142 -1.20 10.23 13.14
N TRP A 143 -1.45 11.00 14.20
CA TRP A 143 -0.78 12.27 14.46
C TRP A 143 -0.69 12.54 15.96
N ASN A 144 -0.05 13.64 16.37
CA ASN A 144 0.11 13.99 17.78
C ASN A 144 -1.15 14.54 18.47
N SER A 145 -2.23 14.77 17.73
CA SER A 145 -3.51 15.24 18.26
C SER A 145 -4.64 15.08 17.25
N LYS A 146 -5.89 15.09 17.74
CA LYS A 146 -7.09 15.07 16.92
C LYS A 146 -7.27 16.39 16.17
N LYS A 147 -7.19 16.34 14.84
CA LYS A 147 -7.43 17.51 13.96
C LYS A 147 -7.63 17.08 12.51
N LYS A 148 -7.77 18.04 11.61
CA LYS A 148 -7.65 17.83 10.16
C LYS A 148 -6.27 18.29 9.69
N LEU A 149 -5.68 17.56 8.75
CA LEU A 149 -4.42 17.91 8.10
C LEU A 149 -4.56 17.83 6.57
N LYS A 150 -3.70 18.58 5.87
CA LYS A 150 -3.52 18.43 4.43
C LYS A 150 -2.57 17.27 4.18
N LEU A 151 -3.07 16.23 3.52
CA LEU A 151 -2.25 15.17 2.96
C LEU A 151 -1.91 15.54 1.51
N TYR A 152 -0.65 15.89 1.27
CA TYR A 152 -0.17 16.19 -0.08
C TYR A 152 0.02 14.91 -0.88
N LEU A 153 -0.51 14.92 -2.11
CA LEU A 153 -0.61 13.75 -2.96
C LEU A 153 0.53 13.71 -3.96
N ASP A 154 1.37 12.68 -3.88
CA ASP A 154 2.28 12.33 -4.97
C ASP A 154 1.47 11.79 -6.17
N PRO A 155 1.48 12.46 -7.33
CA PRO A 155 0.70 12.05 -8.50
C PRO A 155 1.23 10.76 -9.16
N ARG A 156 2.47 10.36 -8.86
CA ARG A 156 3.20 9.24 -9.48
C ARG A 156 3.23 8.02 -8.57
N TYR A 157 3.46 8.23 -7.28
CA TYR A 157 3.69 7.20 -6.28
C TYR A 157 2.69 7.35 -5.11
N PRO A 158 1.50 6.73 -5.18
CA PRO A 158 0.49 6.84 -4.12
C PRO A 158 0.91 6.37 -2.72
N ILE A 159 2.06 5.71 -2.61
CA ILE A 159 2.69 5.32 -1.34
C ILE A 159 3.43 6.48 -0.66
N ALA A 160 3.82 7.52 -1.41
CA ALA A 160 4.64 8.63 -0.96
C ALA A 160 3.81 9.91 -0.69
N HIS A 161 2.52 9.75 -0.34
CA HIS A 161 1.71 10.87 0.13
C HIS A 161 2.20 11.32 1.50
N SER A 162 2.33 12.62 1.74
CA SER A 162 2.96 13.15 2.97
C SER A 162 2.21 14.35 3.52
N VAL A 163 2.19 14.49 4.85
CA VAL A 163 1.69 15.70 5.53
C VAL A 163 2.81 16.71 5.85
N VAL A 164 4.08 16.28 5.80
CA VAL A 164 5.25 17.11 6.18
C VAL A 164 6.07 17.59 4.99
N ILE A 165 6.27 16.75 3.96
CA ILE A 165 7.08 17.05 2.78
C ILE A 165 6.18 16.94 1.55
N PRO A 166 5.62 18.05 1.04
CA PRO A 166 4.74 18.01 -0.12
C PRO A 166 5.45 17.44 -1.36
N PRO A 167 5.02 16.29 -1.91
CA PRO A 167 5.54 15.77 -3.19
C PRO A 167 5.01 16.56 -4.40
N GLY A 168 4.10 17.51 -4.16
CA GLY A 168 3.48 18.42 -5.13
C GLY A 168 2.37 19.24 -4.47
N ASP A 169 1.69 20.08 -5.26
CA ASP A 169 0.75 21.09 -4.73
C ASP A 169 -0.66 20.54 -4.46
N LYS A 170 -0.98 19.35 -4.99
CA LYS A 170 -2.29 18.74 -4.79
C LYS A 170 -2.36 18.12 -3.40
N PHE A 171 -3.45 18.38 -2.69
CA PHE A 171 -3.71 17.79 -1.39
C PHE A 171 -5.18 17.38 -1.24
N ILE A 172 -5.44 16.57 -0.22
CA ILE A 172 -6.77 16.32 0.33
C ILE A 172 -6.75 16.61 1.82
N GLU A 173 -7.89 16.97 2.39
CA GLU A 173 -8.03 17.02 3.84
C GLU A 173 -8.30 15.61 4.39
N ILE A 174 -7.56 15.25 5.43
CA ILE A 174 -7.73 13.98 6.15
C ILE A 174 -7.99 14.26 7.62
N GLU A 175 -8.77 13.39 8.26
CA GLU A 175 -8.89 13.36 9.72
C GLU A 175 -7.69 12.63 10.29
N VAL A 176 -7.09 13.21 11.33
CA VAL A 176 -5.99 12.61 12.07
C VAL A 176 -6.29 12.60 13.57
N ASP A 177 -5.71 11.64 14.28
CA ASP A 177 -5.85 11.48 15.72
C ASP A 177 -4.64 10.76 16.32
N THR A 178 -4.51 10.69 17.64
CA THR A 178 -3.45 9.91 18.28
C THR A 178 -3.66 8.42 18.06
N LEU A 179 -2.56 7.66 18.01
CA LEU A 179 -2.64 6.21 17.89
C LEU A 179 -3.43 5.61 19.07
N ASP A 180 -3.21 6.12 20.28
CA ASP A 180 -3.89 5.68 21.50
C ASP A 180 -5.41 5.89 21.41
N ASN A 181 -5.86 7.06 20.94
CA ASN A 181 -7.29 7.35 20.76
C ASN A 181 -7.91 6.41 19.72
N ILE A 182 -7.25 6.25 18.56
CA ILE A 182 -7.77 5.37 17.49
C ILE A 182 -7.82 3.92 17.96
N ALA A 183 -6.78 3.45 18.64
CA ALA A 183 -6.72 2.09 19.15
C ALA A 183 -7.82 1.86 20.19
N SER A 184 -7.98 2.78 21.15
CA SER A 184 -8.97 2.64 22.22
C SER A 184 -10.41 2.70 21.70
N GLU A 185 -10.72 3.65 20.80
CA GLU A 185 -12.04 3.76 20.15
C GLU A 185 -12.48 2.46 19.44
N LEU A 186 -11.52 1.65 18.98
CA LEU A 186 -11.76 0.42 18.21
C LEU A 186 -11.48 -0.85 19.03
N GLY A 187 -11.16 -0.74 20.33
CA GLY A 187 -10.90 -1.84 21.24
C GLY A 187 -9.54 -2.54 21.05
N PHE A 188 -8.51 -1.81 20.62
CA PHE A 188 -7.15 -2.26 20.39
C PHE A 188 -6.16 -1.72 21.46
N ASP A 189 -6.60 -1.51 22.70
CA ASP A 189 -5.85 -0.82 23.77
C ASP A 189 -4.50 -1.45 24.17
N LYS A 190 -4.27 -2.73 23.85
CA LYS A 190 -3.07 -3.48 24.20
C LYS A 190 -2.55 -4.22 22.97
N PRO A 191 -1.88 -3.53 22.03
CA PRO A 191 -1.27 -4.17 20.89
C PRO A 191 0.00 -4.91 21.30
N ASP A 192 0.19 -6.12 20.79
CA ASP A 192 1.43 -6.90 20.97
C ASP A 192 2.46 -6.52 19.91
N PHE A 193 2.00 -6.07 18.73
CA PHE A 193 2.86 -5.66 17.64
C PHE A 193 2.34 -4.39 16.94
N ILE A 194 3.21 -3.41 16.75
CA ILE A 194 2.90 -2.18 16.01
C ILE A 194 3.91 -2.01 14.87
N LYS A 195 3.42 -2.02 13.64
CA LYS A 195 4.19 -1.56 12.47
C LYS A 195 3.78 -0.13 12.15
N ILE A 196 4.76 0.75 12.08
CA ILE A 196 4.58 2.15 11.68
C ILE A 196 5.43 2.40 10.43
N ASN A 197 4.77 2.74 9.33
CA ASN A 197 5.42 3.20 8.12
C ASN A 197 4.56 4.31 7.49
N ILE A 198 4.90 5.55 7.81
CA ILE A 198 4.15 6.76 7.45
C ILE A 198 5.12 7.84 6.98
N GLU A 199 4.63 8.79 6.19
CA GLU A 199 5.41 9.88 5.59
C GLU A 199 5.11 11.22 6.31
N GLY A 200 5.05 11.18 7.64
CA GLY A 200 4.59 12.26 8.51
C GLY A 200 3.26 11.96 9.18
#